data_AF-A0A8T4JR55-F1
#
_entry.id   AF-A0A8T4JR55-F1
#
_cell.length_a   1.000
_cell.length_b   1.000
_cell.length_c   1.000
_cell.angle_alpha   90.00
_cell.angle_beta   90.00
_cell.angle_gamma   90.00
#
_symmetry.space_group_name_H-M   'P 1'
#
loop_
_entity.id
_entity.type
_entity.pdbx_description
1 polymer ?
#
loop_
_entity_poly.entity_id
_entity_poly.type
_entity_poly.pdbx_seq_one_letter_code
_entity_poly.pdbx_strand_id
1 'polypeptide(L)'
;MLGTKELLRLVNEQKLVENLCQRELENPEGTGFDLRLGEVFVIEGGEALLGETERHTPKVGSIAKYGEKKDIVLKPGDFVLVKTMEKVNLPKDIAAIFRPRSTLQRCGVGLFTATASPG
;
A
#
# COMPACT_ATOMS: atom_id res chain seq x y z
N MET A 1 18.52 2.22 2.46
CA MET A 1 17.41 1.48 3.09
C MET A 1 17.71 1.31 4.57
N LEU A 2 16.70 1.37 5.44
CA LEU A 2 16.87 1.24 6.89
C LEU A 2 16.91 -0.24 7.28
N GLY A 3 17.78 -0.60 8.21
CA GLY A 3 17.84 -1.96 8.73
C GLY A 3 16.65 -2.29 9.63
N THR A 4 16.35 -3.59 9.80
CA THR A 4 15.26 -4.13 10.61
C THR A 4 15.19 -3.53 12.02
N LYS A 5 16.33 -3.45 12.71
CA LYS A 5 16.43 -2.88 14.07
C LYS A 5 15.97 -1.43 14.12
N GLU A 6 16.35 -0.64 13.12
CA GLU A 6 16.00 0.78 13.03
C GLU A 6 14.54 0.97 12.64
N LEU A 7 14.04 0.17 11.70
CA LEU A 7 12.62 0.15 11.34
C LEU A 7 11.73 -0.14 12.54
N LEU A 8 12.05 -1.18 13.32
CA LEU A 8 11.31 -1.53 14.53
C LEU A 8 11.39 -0.44 15.61
N ARG A 9 12.56 0.19 15.78
CA ARG A 9 12.71 1.36 16.66
C ARG A 9 11.76 2.49 16.26
N LEU A 10 11.71 2.84 14.96
CA LEU A 10 10.85 3.90 14.44
C LEU A 10 9.36 3.54 14.51
N VAL A 11 8.98 2.27 14.30
CA VAL A 11 7.61 1.80 14.52
C VAL A 11 7.20 2.02 15.98
N ASN A 12 8.05 1.63 16.93
CA ASN A 12 7.75 1.76 18.35
C ASN A 12 7.72 3.22 18.84
N GLU A 13 8.70 4.03 18.44
CA GLU A 13 8.86 5.40 18.96
C GLU A 13 8.03 6.44 18.21
N GLN A 14 7.85 6.27 16.89
CA GLN A 14 7.24 7.29 16.03
C GLN A 14 6.00 6.80 15.28
N LYS A 15 5.58 5.55 15.52
CA LYS A 15 4.45 4.92 14.80
C LYS A 15 4.65 4.96 13.28
N LEU A 16 5.89 4.75 12.82
CA LEU A 16 6.28 4.80 11.41
C LEU A 16 5.30 4.01 10.52
N VAL A 17 4.90 2.82 10.97
CA VAL A 17 3.83 2.03 10.37
C VAL A 17 2.94 1.47 11.48
N GLU A 18 1.65 1.78 11.41
CA GLU A 18 0.63 1.28 12.33
C GLU A 18 -0.10 0.08 11.73
N ASN A 19 -0.68 -0.76 12.59
CA ASN A 19 -1.43 -1.97 12.23
C ASN A 19 -0.59 -3.05 11.51
N LEU A 20 0.72 -3.11 11.71
CA LEU A 20 1.54 -4.23 11.24
C LEU A 20 1.04 -5.56 11.83
N CYS A 21 1.21 -6.66 11.09
CA CYS A 21 0.94 -7.98 11.63
C CYS A 21 2.03 -8.39 12.62
N GLN A 22 1.73 -9.39 13.47
CA GLN A 22 2.66 -9.86 14.50
C GLN A 22 4.03 -10.26 13.92
N ARG A 23 4.05 -10.93 12.75
CA ARG A 23 5.30 -11.29 12.06
C ARG A 23 6.19 -10.07 11.80
N GLU A 24 5.61 -8.98 11.31
CA GLU A 24 6.36 -7.76 10.98
C GLU A 24 6.81 -6.99 12.23
N LEU A 25 6.12 -7.15 13.36
CA LEU A 25 6.51 -6.54 14.63
C LEU A 25 7.65 -7.31 15.31
N GLU A 26 7.71 -8.62 15.12
CA GLU A 26 8.68 -9.50 15.80
C GLU A 26 9.92 -9.79 14.95
N ASN A 27 9.72 -10.07 13.66
CA ASN A 27 10.78 -10.51 12.76
C ASN A 27 10.48 -10.14 11.29
N PRO A 28 10.51 -8.84 10.93
CA PRO A 28 10.28 -8.42 9.56
C PRO A 28 11.41 -8.87 8.64
N GLU A 29 11.07 -9.15 7.38
CA GLU A 29 12.01 -9.71 6.41
C GLU A 29 12.88 -8.60 5.79
N GLY A 30 14.19 -8.63 6.04
CA GLY A 30 15.14 -7.72 5.41
C GLY A 30 14.97 -6.26 5.85
N THR A 31 14.89 -5.34 4.87
CA THR A 31 14.90 -3.87 5.09
C THR A 31 13.56 -3.20 4.79
N GLY A 32 12.44 -3.89 5.05
CA GLY A 32 11.11 -3.37 4.80
C GLY A 32 10.05 -4.14 5.57
N PHE A 33 8.79 -3.79 5.31
CA PHE A 33 7.63 -4.47 5.87
C PHE A 33 6.76 -5.03 4.75
N ASP A 34 6.27 -6.26 4.93
CA ASP A 34 5.17 -6.77 4.10
C ASP A 34 3.85 -6.11 4.54
N LEU A 35 3.24 -5.36 3.62
CA LEU A 35 1.93 -4.75 3.83
C LEU A 35 0.82 -5.68 3.31
N ARG A 36 -0.37 -5.60 3.94
CA ARG A 36 -1.50 -6.46 3.64
C ARG A 36 -2.60 -5.70 2.91
N LEU A 37 -3.28 -6.39 2.01
CA LEU A 37 -4.44 -5.86 1.30
C LEU A 37 -5.59 -5.64 2.29
N GLY A 38 -6.05 -4.39 2.42
CA GLY A 38 -7.17 -4.00 3.26
C GLY A 38 -8.47 -3.85 2.47
N GLU A 39 -8.41 -3.18 1.32
CA GLU A 39 -9.60 -2.90 0.51
C GLU A 39 -9.25 -2.78 -0.98
N VAL A 40 -10.19 -3.16 -1.83
CA VAL A 40 -10.07 -3.16 -3.29
C VAL A 40 -11.21 -2.34 -3.87
N PHE A 41 -10.87 -1.47 -4.81
CA PHE A 41 -11.81 -0.58 -5.46
C PHE A 41 -11.75 -0.71 -6.98
N VAL A 42 -12.89 -0.45 -7.61
CA VAL A 42 -13.00 -0.26 -9.06
C VAL A 42 -13.27 1.20 -9.37
N ILE A 43 -12.82 1.66 -10.53
CA ILE A 43 -13.15 2.99 -11.03
C ILE A 43 -14.58 2.92 -11.59
N GLU A 44 -15.50 3.68 -11.01
CA GLU A 44 -16.91 3.71 -11.43
C GLU A 44 -17.15 4.69 -12.59
N GLY A 45 -16.13 5.49 -12.92
CA GLY A 45 -16.18 6.51 -13.96
C GLY A 45 -16.30 7.93 -13.40
N GLY A 46 -16.58 8.88 -14.30
CA GLY A 46 -16.57 10.31 -14.00
C GLY A 46 -15.36 11.03 -14.62
N GLU A 47 -15.25 12.31 -14.33
CA GLU A 47 -14.21 13.18 -14.88
C GLU A 47 -12.92 13.06 -14.06
N ALA A 48 -11.80 13.25 -14.74
CA ALA A 48 -10.47 13.36 -14.15
C ALA A 48 -9.77 14.55 -14.78
N LEU A 49 -9.14 15.38 -13.94
CA LEU A 49 -8.32 16.50 -14.39
C LEU A 49 -6.98 16.44 -13.69
N LEU A 50 -5.92 16.56 -14.49
CA LEU A 50 -4.56 16.75 -14.01
C LEU A 50 -4.07 18.12 -14.49
N GLY A 51 -4.48 19.18 -13.79
CA GLY A 51 -4.04 20.54 -14.01
C GLY A 51 -2.88 20.96 -13.09
N GLU A 52 -2.38 22.17 -13.33
CA GLU A 52 -1.37 22.81 -12.47
C GLU A 52 -1.96 23.16 -11.10
N THR A 53 -3.15 23.78 -11.10
CA THR A 53 -3.82 24.29 -9.89
C THR A 53 -4.97 23.40 -9.42
N GLU A 54 -5.61 22.67 -10.33
CA GLU A 54 -6.74 21.81 -10.02
C GLU A 54 -6.43 20.36 -10.39
N ARG A 55 -6.69 19.45 -9.45
CA ARG A 55 -6.54 18.01 -9.66
C ARG A 55 -7.70 17.29 -9.01
N HIS A 56 -8.33 16.40 -9.76
CA HIS A 56 -9.35 15.50 -9.22
C HIS A 56 -9.30 14.16 -9.96
N THR A 57 -9.66 13.10 -9.24
CA THR A 57 -9.69 11.73 -9.76
C THR A 57 -11.13 11.24 -9.89
N PRO A 58 -11.39 10.24 -10.74
CA PRO A 58 -12.72 9.64 -10.88
C PRO A 58 -13.25 9.07 -9.56
N LYS A 59 -14.56 8.80 -9.53
CA LYS A 59 -15.18 8.10 -8.41
C LYS A 59 -14.76 6.63 -8.40
N VAL A 60 -14.67 6.08 -7.20
CA VAL A 60 -14.24 4.70 -6.97
C VAL A 60 -15.22 4.01 -6.02
N GLY A 61 -15.51 2.75 -6.31
CA GLY A 61 -16.42 1.91 -5.54
C GLY A 61 -15.67 0.74 -4.91
N SER A 62 -15.95 0.45 -3.63
CA SER A 62 -15.36 -0.71 -2.94
C SER A 62 -16.02 -2.00 -3.41
N ILE A 63 -15.21 -3.00 -3.77
CA ILE A 63 -15.68 -4.31 -4.25
C ILE A 63 -15.27 -5.48 -3.36
N ALA A 64 -14.30 -5.25 -2.47
CA ALA A 64 -13.85 -6.22 -1.50
C ALA A 64 -13.11 -5.53 -0.37
N LYS A 65 -13.40 -5.96 0.85
CA LYS A 65 -12.76 -5.46 2.06
C LYS A 65 -12.36 -6.61 2.97
N TYR A 66 -11.21 -6.46 3.61
CA TYR A 66 -10.68 -7.44 4.54
C TYR A 66 -11.71 -7.75 5.65
N GLY A 67 -11.94 -9.04 5.90
CA GLY A 67 -12.92 -9.54 6.88
C GLY A 67 -14.34 -9.71 6.34
N GLU A 68 -14.69 -9.05 5.24
CA GLU A 68 -16.02 -9.15 4.61
C GLU A 68 -16.02 -10.11 3.43
N LYS A 69 -14.92 -10.13 2.65
CA LYS A 69 -14.74 -11.03 1.51
C LYS A 69 -13.37 -11.71 1.57
N LYS A 70 -13.33 -13.00 1.22
CA LYS A 70 -12.11 -13.83 1.32
C LYS A 70 -11.16 -13.66 0.14
N ASP A 71 -11.70 -13.40 -1.05
CA ASP A 71 -10.93 -13.37 -2.28
C ASP A 71 -11.51 -12.40 -3.32
N ILE A 72 -10.69 -12.08 -4.31
CA ILE A 72 -11.08 -11.40 -5.54
C ILE A 72 -10.52 -12.19 -6.72
N VAL A 73 -11.22 -12.15 -7.85
CA VAL A 73 -10.73 -12.72 -9.10
C VAL A 73 -10.36 -11.56 -10.01
N LEU A 74 -9.07 -11.47 -10.36
CA LEU A 74 -8.58 -10.53 -11.37
C LEU A 74 -8.43 -11.27 -12.69
N LYS A 75 -9.11 -10.79 -13.72
CA LYS A 75 -8.97 -11.26 -15.09
C LYS A 75 -7.83 -10.52 -15.80
N PRO A 76 -7.25 -11.10 -16.85
CA PRO A 76 -6.28 -10.38 -17.68
C PRO A 76 -6.86 -9.05 -18.17
N GLY A 77 -6.15 -7.95 -17.90
CA GLY A 77 -6.56 -6.59 -18.27
C GLY A 77 -7.36 -5.84 -17.20
N ASP A 78 -7.76 -6.48 -16.09
CA ASP A 78 -8.43 -5.78 -14.99
C ASP A 78 -7.50 -4.73 -14.37
N PHE A 79 -8.08 -3.56 -14.06
CA PHE A 79 -7.42 -2.49 -13.33
C PHE A 79 -8.23 -2.16 -12.07
N VAL A 80 -7.60 -2.35 -10.91
CA VAL A 80 -8.20 -2.06 -9.60
C VAL A 80 -7.28 -1.18 -8.79
N LEU A 81 -7.88 -0.40 -7.89
CA LEU A 81 -7.14 0.33 -6.87
C LEU A 81 -7.15 -0.48 -5.58
N VAL A 82 -6.07 -0.39 -4.82
CA VAL A 82 -5.95 -1.13 -3.56
C VAL A 82 -5.52 -0.20 -2.43
N LYS A 83 -5.99 -0.51 -1.23
CA LYS A 83 -5.61 0.16 0.01
C LYS A 83 -5.07 -0.88 0.98
N THR A 84 -3.99 -0.57 1.67
CA THR A 84 -3.39 -1.44 2.69
C THR A 84 -4.18 -1.41 3.99
N MET A 85 -4.03 -2.47 4.80
CA MET A 85 -4.52 -2.47 6.19
C MET A 85 -3.69 -1.54 7.09
N GLU A 86 -2.41 -1.43 6.76
CA GLU A 86 -1.45 -0.62 7.48
C GLU A 86 -1.60 0.86 7.16
N LYS A 87 -1.28 1.69 8.16
CA LYS A 87 -1.19 3.15 8.01
C LYS A 87 0.28 3.55 8.15
N VAL A 88 0.79 4.26 7.14
CA VAL A 88 2.19 4.69 7.08
C VAL A 88 2.27 6.16 7.49
N ASN A 89 3.07 6.47 8.50
CA ASN A 89 3.30 7.83 8.99
C ASN A 89 4.80 8.15 8.84
N LEU A 90 5.17 8.86 7.78
CA LEU A 90 6.58 9.12 7.50
C LEU A 90 7.04 10.43 8.18
N PRO A 91 8.16 10.42 8.92
CA PRO A 91 8.78 11.66 9.37
C PRO A 91 9.35 12.43 8.18
N LYS A 92 9.67 13.71 8.38
CA LYS A 92 10.10 14.65 7.32
C LYS A 92 11.42 14.30 6.64
N ASP A 93 12.17 13.35 7.20
CA ASP A 93 13.48 12.90 6.74
C ASP A 93 13.48 11.49 6.13
N ILE A 94 12.31 10.82 6.06
CA ILE A 94 12.19 9.47 5.51
C ILE A 94 11.15 9.45 4.39
N ALA A 95 11.53 8.89 3.24
CA ALA A 95 10.62 8.53 2.16
C ALA A 95 10.48 6.99 2.10
N ALA A 96 9.34 6.50 1.63
CA ALA A 96 9.11 5.07 1.45
C ALA A 96 8.82 4.71 -0.01
N ILE A 97 9.39 3.59 -0.44
CA ILE A 97 9.10 2.96 -1.72
C ILE A 97 8.23 1.72 -1.48
N PHE A 98 7.17 1.58 -2.27
CA PHE A 98 6.34 0.37 -2.24
C PHE A 98 6.76 -0.53 -3.40
N ARG A 99 6.90 -1.82 -3.13
CA ARG A 99 7.28 -2.81 -4.14
C ARG A 99 6.35 -4.01 -4.00
N PRO A 100 5.81 -4.55 -5.12
CA PRO A 100 5.09 -5.81 -5.05
C PRO A 100 6.04 -6.94 -4.64
N ARG A 101 5.53 -7.94 -3.93
CA ARG A 101 6.25 -9.20 -3.73
C ARG A 101 6.51 -9.85 -5.08
N SER A 102 7.69 -10.45 -5.25
CA SER A 102 8.10 -11.07 -6.51
C SER A 102 7.15 -12.18 -6.97
N THR A 103 6.42 -12.81 -6.04
CA THR A 103 5.35 -13.77 -6.36
C THR A 103 4.21 -13.13 -7.15
N LEU A 104 3.75 -11.92 -6.79
CA LEU A 104 2.70 -11.22 -7.55
C LEU A 104 3.17 -10.93 -8.99
N GLN A 105 4.42 -10.50 -9.14
CA GLN A 105 5.03 -10.22 -10.44
C GLN A 105 5.08 -11.49 -11.30
N ARG A 106 5.53 -12.62 -10.73
CA ARG A 106 5.58 -13.92 -11.44
C ARG A 106 4.19 -14.48 -11.78
N CYS A 107 3.15 -14.01 -11.10
CA CYS A 107 1.75 -14.33 -11.42
C CYS A 107 1.13 -13.36 -12.44
N GLY A 108 1.90 -12.43 -13.02
CA GLY A 108 1.40 -11.46 -13.98
C GLY A 108 0.60 -10.30 -13.37
N VAL A 109 0.64 -10.15 -12.04
CA VAL A 109 -0.03 -9.04 -11.33
C VAL A 109 0.94 -7.87 -11.20
N GLY A 110 0.67 -6.78 -11.93
CA GLY A 110 1.38 -5.52 -11.80
C GLY A 110 0.83 -4.68 -10.64
N LEU A 111 1.72 -4.16 -9.79
CA LEU A 111 1.37 -3.17 -8.78
C LEU A 111 2.11 -1.87 -9.09
N PHE A 112 1.37 -0.86 -9.52
CA PHE A 112 1.88 0.47 -9.78
C PHE A 112 1.76 1.30 -8.50
N THR A 113 2.88 1.82 -8.02
CA THR A 113 2.93 2.58 -6.77
C THR A 113 3.74 3.84 -6.95
N ALA A 114 3.34 4.90 -6.24
CA ALA A 114 4.12 6.10 -6.09
C ALA A 114 5.03 5.99 -4.86
N THR A 115 6.06 6.83 -4.77
CA THR A 115 6.84 7.00 -3.55
C THR A 115 5.99 7.75 -2.52
N ALA A 116 5.94 7.26 -1.28
CA ALA A 116 5.42 8.06 -0.18
C ALA A 116 6.49 9.09 0.21
N SER A 117 6.11 10.37 0.10
CA SER A 117 6.98 11.49 0.43
C SER A 117 7.10 11.64 1.96
N PRO A 118 8.19 12.26 2.46
CA PRO A 118 8.30 12.59 3.87
C PRO A 118 7.21 13.57 4.34
N GLY A 119 6.75 13.40 5.59
CA GLY A 119 5.68 14.19 6.21
C GLY A 119 4.28 13.64 5.99
#